data_AF-A0A3P5ZUC5-F1
#
_entry.id   AF-A0A3P5ZUC5-F1
#
_cell.length_a   1.000
_cell.length_b   1.000
_cell.length_c   1.000
_cell.angle_alpha   90.00
_cell.angle_beta   90.00
_cell.angle_gamma   90.00
#
_symmetry.space_group_name_H-M   'P 1'
#
loop_
_entity.id
_entity.type
_entity.pdbx_description
1 polymer ?
#
loop_
_entity_poly.entity_id
_entity_poly.type
_entity_poly.pdbx_seq_one_letter_code
_entity_poly.pdbx_strand_id
1 'polypeptide(L)'
;MANQLQDPLTTPPNPSDEAMSLQADSLVTTMALPMVLKAALELGVIETITAVDEGVWLSSYEIALHIPTKPTNPEAPVLLDRMLTLLANHSILKHRMVDTGENGETKTVYAAGPICTFFSNRGAGSGSLAPLFMINLSEVYFKTWMHLKDVILEGKNAFTSAHGKSFFEYTCSNQQFAEMFNGAISDASRLTMKKVLEVYGGFEDVNTLVDVGGGNGTAISLVISKYPHIQGINLDIACVITDAPLYPG
;
A
#
# COMPACT_ATOMS: atom_id res chain seq x y z
N MET A 1 39.45 -14.14 -30.68
CA MET A 1 38.52 -13.00 -30.54
C MET A 1 38.42 -12.70 -29.06
N ALA A 2 38.97 -11.58 -28.61
CA ALA A 2 38.83 -11.16 -27.22
C ALA A 2 37.40 -10.63 -27.04
N ASN A 3 36.65 -11.18 -26.08
CA ASN A 3 35.37 -10.64 -25.65
C ASN A 3 35.62 -9.23 -25.09
N GLN A 4 35.33 -8.19 -25.88
CA GLN A 4 35.15 -6.85 -25.35
C GLN A 4 33.84 -6.85 -24.57
N LEU A 5 33.95 -6.90 -23.24
CA LEU A 5 32.84 -6.57 -22.36
C LEU A 5 32.43 -5.11 -22.66
N GLN A 6 31.15 -4.88 -22.90
CA GLN A 6 30.61 -3.53 -23.05
C GLN A 6 30.92 -2.71 -21.79
N ASP A 7 31.32 -1.46 -21.97
CA ASP A 7 31.42 -0.51 -20.87
C ASP A 7 30.06 -0.43 -20.13
N PRO A 8 30.07 -0.25 -18.80
CA PRO A 8 28.84 -0.17 -18.01
C PRO A 8 27.92 0.92 -18.58
N LEU A 9 26.67 0.54 -18.87
CA LEU A 9 25.64 1.40 -19.50
C LEU A 9 25.25 2.64 -18.67
N THR A 10 25.82 2.84 -17.49
CA THR A 10 25.56 3.98 -16.62
C THR A 10 26.82 4.37 -15.86
N THR A 11 27.55 5.37 -16.33
CA THR A 11 28.46 6.16 -15.50
C THR A 11 27.90 7.57 -15.34
N PRO A 12 26.92 7.79 -14.45
CA PRO A 12 26.76 9.12 -13.87
C PRO A 12 28.10 9.51 -13.21
N PRO A 13 28.42 10.81 -13.07
CA PRO A 13 29.61 11.23 -12.34
C PRO A 13 29.61 10.57 -10.96
N ASN A 14 30.77 10.04 -10.54
CA ASN A 14 30.88 9.39 -9.24
C ASN A 14 30.40 10.38 -8.16
N PRO A 15 29.35 10.03 -7.38
CA PRO A 15 28.93 10.86 -6.27
C PRO A 15 30.10 11.03 -5.30
N SER A 16 30.12 12.14 -4.54
CA SER A 16 31.14 12.32 -3.50
C SER A 16 31.07 11.19 -2.48
N ASP A 17 32.19 10.88 -1.83
CA ASP A 17 32.26 9.87 -0.76
C ASP A 17 31.21 10.13 0.34
N GLU A 18 30.95 11.39 0.64
CA GLU A 18 29.91 11.82 1.58
C GLU A 18 28.50 11.45 1.08
N ALA A 19 28.18 11.73 -0.18
CA ALA A 19 26.88 11.38 -0.76
C ALA A 19 26.67 9.86 -0.82
N MET A 20 27.73 9.10 -1.13
CA MET A 20 27.68 7.64 -1.09
C MET A 20 27.48 7.11 0.33
N SER A 21 28.16 7.70 1.31
CA SER A 21 27.99 7.34 2.73
C SER A 21 26.57 7.59 3.20
N LEU A 22 25.98 8.75 2.87
CA LEU A 22 24.59 9.07 3.22
C LEU A 22 23.59 8.12 2.55
N GLN A 23 23.84 7.75 1.29
CA GLN A 23 23.00 6.78 0.60
C GLN A 23 23.07 5.40 1.26
N ALA A 24 24.26 4.93 1.64
CA ALA A 24 24.42 3.67 2.36
C ALA A 24 23.74 3.70 3.73
N ASP A 25 23.86 4.80 4.47
CA ASP A 25 23.20 4.98 5.77
C ASP A 25 21.67 4.98 5.64
N SER A 26 21.13 5.61 4.59
CA SER A 26 19.70 5.54 4.28
C SER A 26 19.24 4.11 4.02
N LEU A 27 20.07 3.25 3.43
CA LEU A 27 19.71 1.85 3.19
C LEU A 27 19.55 1.07 4.48
N VAL A 28 20.42 1.30 5.47
CA VAL A 28 20.38 0.66 6.79
C VAL A 28 19.06 0.93 7.51
N THR A 29 18.46 2.10 7.29
CA THR A 29 17.23 2.54 7.96
C THR A 29 15.99 2.47 7.08
N THR A 30 16.07 1.88 5.88
CA THR A 30 14.98 1.83 4.89
C THR A 30 13.67 1.32 5.47
N MET A 31 13.72 0.35 6.39
CA MET A 31 12.53 -0.22 7.02
C MET A 31 11.77 0.74 7.93
N ALA A 32 12.40 1.83 8.39
CA ALA A 32 11.75 2.79 9.28
C ALA A 32 10.54 3.47 8.60
N LEU A 33 10.69 3.92 7.35
CA LEU A 33 9.61 4.57 6.60
C LEU A 33 8.37 3.68 6.43
N PRO A 34 8.44 2.47 5.84
CA PRO A 34 7.27 1.65 5.64
C PRO A 34 6.64 1.20 6.96
N MET A 35 7.43 0.94 8.00
CA MET A 35 6.89 0.55 9.31
C MET A 35 6.21 1.71 10.04
N VAL A 36 6.72 2.94 9.92
CA VAL A 36 6.06 4.13 10.46
C VAL A 36 4.77 4.44 9.68
N LEU A 37 4.77 4.30 8.36
CA LEU A 37 3.55 4.45 7.56
C LEU A 37 2.51 3.38 7.91
N LYS A 38 2.94 2.12 8.09
CA LYS A 38 2.08 1.03 8.55
C LYS A 38 1.41 1.37 9.88
N ALA A 39 2.19 1.81 10.86
CA ALA A 39 1.66 2.23 12.16
C ALA A 39 0.70 3.42 12.03
N ALA A 40 1.00 4.40 11.18
CA ALA A 40 0.11 5.53 10.93
C ALA A 40 -1.24 5.11 10.31
N LEU A 41 -1.25 4.13 9.40
CA LEU A 41 -2.47 3.55 8.84
C LEU A 41 -3.26 2.76 9.90
N GLU A 42 -2.59 1.93 10.69
CA GLU A 42 -3.24 1.16 11.77
C GLU A 42 -3.84 2.05 12.86
N LEU A 43 -3.18 3.18 13.15
CA LEU A 43 -3.69 4.18 14.08
C LEU A 43 -4.81 5.05 13.49
N GLY A 44 -5.08 4.98 12.18
CA GLY A 44 -6.08 5.85 11.53
C GLY A 44 -5.63 7.31 11.39
N VAL A 45 -4.32 7.57 11.39
CA VAL A 45 -3.76 8.92 11.25
C VAL A 45 -4.04 9.49 9.86
N ILE A 46 -3.91 8.67 8.82
CA ILE A 46 -4.11 9.10 7.45
C ILE A 46 -5.57 9.48 7.21
N GLU A 47 -6.51 8.65 7.69
CA GLU A 47 -7.94 8.93 7.69
C GLU A 47 -8.26 10.22 8.46
N THR A 48 -7.70 10.38 9.66
CA THR A 48 -7.91 11.56 10.51
C THR A 48 -7.49 12.85 9.80
N ILE A 49 -6.30 12.88 9.20
CA ILE A 49 -5.77 14.08 8.55
C ILE A 49 -6.46 14.33 7.19
N THR A 50 -7.02 13.30 6.54
CA THR A 50 -7.75 13.46 5.27
C THR A 50 -9.23 13.79 5.46
N ALA A 51 -9.77 13.61 6.65
CA ALA A 51 -11.17 13.91 6.97
C ALA A 51 -11.45 15.39 7.26
N VAL A 52 -10.43 16.21 7.52
CA VAL A 52 -10.58 17.65 7.76
C VAL A 52 -10.66 18.43 6.45
N ASP A 53 -11.30 19.61 6.50
CA ASP A 53 -11.44 20.48 5.34
C ASP A 53 -10.09 20.90 4.73
N GLU A 54 -10.10 21.19 3.43
CA GLU A 54 -8.89 21.65 2.74
C GLU A 54 -8.34 22.93 3.39
N GLY A 55 -7.03 22.92 3.67
CA GLY A 55 -6.35 24.04 4.32
C GLY A 55 -6.36 23.99 5.85
N VAL A 56 -7.03 23.01 6.47
CA VAL A 56 -6.90 22.71 7.91
C VAL A 56 -5.60 21.96 8.17
N TRP A 57 -4.91 22.34 9.25
CA TRP A 57 -3.67 21.70 9.70
C TRP A 57 -3.83 21.29 11.15
N LEU A 58 -3.39 20.09 11.50
CA LEU A 58 -3.53 19.51 12.82
C LEU A 58 -2.15 19.35 13.48
N SER A 59 -2.04 19.75 14.73
CA SER A 59 -0.91 19.36 15.59
C SER A 59 -0.95 17.87 15.91
N SER A 60 0.18 17.31 16.34
CA SER A 60 0.27 15.92 16.82
C SER A 60 -0.68 15.65 18.00
N TYR A 61 -0.93 16.64 18.86
CA TYR A 61 -1.92 16.55 19.93
C TYR A 61 -3.35 16.43 19.40
N GLU A 62 -3.75 17.29 18.46
CA GLU A 62 -5.07 17.22 17.84
C GLU A 62 -5.28 15.91 17.10
N ILE A 63 -4.26 15.40 16.38
CA ILE A 63 -4.36 14.09 15.71
C ILE A 63 -4.56 12.99 16.75
N ALA A 64 -3.76 12.95 17.83
CA ALA A 64 -3.89 11.97 18.90
C ALA A 64 -5.28 12.00 19.58
N LEU A 65 -5.92 13.17 19.64
CA LEU A 65 -7.29 13.30 20.13
C LEU A 65 -8.35 12.78 19.17
N HIS A 66 -8.09 12.76 17.86
CA HIS A 66 -9.09 12.39 16.84
C HIS A 66 -8.93 10.97 16.29
N ILE A 67 -7.77 10.32 16.44
CA ILE A 67 -7.60 8.94 15.97
C ILE A 67 -8.63 7.96 16.59
N PRO A 68 -9.07 6.91 15.87
CA PRO A 68 -10.13 6.02 16.33
C PRO A 68 -9.82 5.32 17.65
N THR A 69 -8.61 4.77 17.78
CA THR A 69 -8.16 4.08 19.00
C THR A 69 -7.42 5.08 19.89
N LYS A 70 -8.05 5.53 20.97
CA LYS A 70 -7.47 6.55 21.86
C LYS A 70 -6.24 6.00 22.59
N PRO A 71 -5.09 6.71 22.52
CA PRO A 71 -3.89 6.25 23.19
C PRO A 71 -4.05 6.41 24.70
N THR A 72 -3.62 5.40 25.45
CA THR A 72 -3.50 5.46 26.92
C THR A 72 -2.13 5.97 27.37
N ASN A 73 -1.15 6.04 26.47
CA ASN A 73 0.19 6.55 26.72
C ASN A 73 0.18 8.10 26.74
N PRO A 74 0.54 8.76 27.85
CA PRO A 74 0.58 10.22 27.92
C PRO A 74 1.61 10.83 26.96
N GLU A 75 2.66 10.10 26.56
CA GLU A 75 3.66 10.56 25.59
C GLU A 75 3.23 10.37 24.13
N ALA A 76 2.03 9.81 23.88
CA ALA A 76 1.58 9.51 22.53
C ALA A 76 1.64 10.70 21.55
N PRO A 77 1.24 11.94 21.92
CA PRO A 77 1.39 13.09 21.04
C PRO A 77 2.85 13.33 20.61
N VAL A 78 3.81 13.21 21.53
CA VAL A 78 5.23 13.43 21.24
C VAL A 78 5.80 12.34 20.34
N LEU A 79 5.45 11.08 20.59
CA LEU A 79 5.87 9.96 19.74
C LEU A 79 5.23 10.05 18.36
N LEU A 80 3.96 10.46 18.29
CA LEU A 80 3.25 10.68 17.04
C LEU A 80 3.89 11.82 16.24
N ASP A 81 4.31 12.91 16.88
CA ASP A 81 5.03 14.01 16.23
C ASP A 81 6.29 13.53 15.49
N ARG A 82 7.06 12.63 16.10
CA ARG A 82 8.25 12.02 15.47
C ARG A 82 7.88 11.17 14.24
N MET A 83 6.79 10.40 14.33
CA MET A 83 6.28 9.63 13.20
C MET A 83 5.82 10.55 12.05
N LEU A 84 5.01 11.55 12.36
CA LEU A 84 4.48 12.51 11.40
C LEU A 84 5.60 13.29 10.71
N THR A 85 6.65 13.65 11.45
CA THR A 85 7.85 14.30 10.90
C THR A 85 8.56 13.43 9.88
N LEU A 86 8.76 12.13 10.16
CA LEU A 86 9.35 11.20 9.20
C LEU A 86 8.50 11.10 7.92
N LEU A 87 7.18 10.98 8.07
CA LEU A 87 6.25 10.91 6.94
C LEU A 87 6.25 12.21 6.12
N ALA A 88 6.35 13.36 6.78
CA ALA A 88 6.40 14.66 6.11
C ALA A 88 7.72 14.85 5.34
N ASN A 89 8.85 14.38 5.89
CA ASN A 89 10.15 14.40 5.20
C ASN A 89 10.18 13.49 3.95
N HIS A 90 9.29 12.50 3.89
CA HIS A 90 9.08 11.66 2.71
C HIS A 90 7.92 12.14 1.82
N SER A 91 7.46 13.38 2.00
CA SER A 91 6.37 14.00 1.23
C SER A 91 5.03 13.25 1.29
N ILE A 92 4.86 12.35 2.26
CA ILE A 92 3.58 11.68 2.52
C ILE A 92 2.63 12.66 3.18
N LEU A 93 3.14 13.41 4.15
CA LEU A 93 2.44 14.52 4.79
C LEU A 93 3.09 15.85 4.41
N LYS A 94 2.37 16.94 4.66
CA LYS A 94 2.92 18.29 4.68
C LYS A 94 3.08 18.70 6.14
N HIS A 95 4.14 19.46 6.46
CA HIS A 95 4.31 20.07 7.79
C HIS A 95 4.65 21.56 7.66
N ARG A 96 4.30 22.35 8.68
CA ARG A 96 4.75 23.74 8.84
C ARG A 96 4.82 24.11 10.32
N MET A 97 5.64 25.10 10.64
CA MET A 97 5.70 25.69 11.98
C MET A 97 4.66 26.80 12.11
N VAL A 98 3.97 26.85 13.26
CA VAL A 98 3.06 27.96 13.61
C VAL A 98 3.42 28.48 15.00
N ASP A 99 3.38 29.81 15.16
CA ASP A 99 3.57 30.47 16.45
C ASP A 99 2.33 30.26 17.31
N THR A 100 2.51 29.84 18.57
CA THR A 100 1.40 29.64 19.52
C THR A 100 0.95 30.94 20.16
N GLY A 101 1.70 32.04 20.00
CA GLY A 101 1.44 33.33 20.62
C GLY A 101 1.79 33.39 22.11
N GLU A 102 2.15 32.25 22.72
CA GLU A 102 2.63 32.18 24.10
C GLU A 102 4.16 32.09 24.08
N ASN A 103 4.83 33.15 24.56
CA ASN A 103 6.29 33.22 24.76
C ASN A 103 7.18 32.94 23.53
N GLY A 104 6.64 33.02 22.31
CA GLY A 104 7.37 32.71 21.07
C GLY A 104 7.60 31.22 20.84
N GLU A 105 6.84 30.36 21.52
CA GLU A 105 6.86 28.92 21.26
C GLU A 105 6.26 28.62 19.89
N THR A 106 6.96 27.79 19.11
CA THR A 106 6.47 27.32 17.82
C THR A 106 6.05 25.87 17.91
N LYS A 107 4.90 25.52 17.33
CA LYS A 107 4.46 24.12 17.19
C LYS A 107 4.45 23.70 15.73
N THR A 108 4.77 22.43 15.48
CA THR A 108 4.60 21.81 14.15
C THR A 108 3.14 21.41 13.96
N VAL A 109 2.58 21.72 12.79
CA VAL A 109 1.27 21.24 12.36
C VAL A 109 1.38 20.53 11.03
N TYR A 110 0.50 19.56 10.80
CA TYR A 110 0.53 18.63 9.68
C TYR A 110 -0.75 18.69 8.86
N ALA A 111 -0.63 18.42 7.56
CA ALA A 111 -1.75 18.26 6.63
C ALA A 111 -1.49 17.10 5.66
N ALA A 112 -2.55 16.57 5.05
CA ALA A 112 -2.44 15.45 4.12
C ALA A 112 -1.64 15.84 2.88
N GLY A 113 -0.65 15.03 2.51
CA GLY A 113 -0.02 15.11 1.20
C GLY A 113 -0.94 14.52 0.11
N PRO A 114 -0.70 14.82 -1.18
CA PRO A 114 -1.48 14.25 -2.27
C PRO A 114 -1.49 12.71 -2.27
N ILE A 115 -0.41 12.06 -1.82
CA ILE A 115 -0.32 10.61 -1.81
C ILE A 115 -1.26 9.96 -0.78
N CYS A 116 -1.61 10.64 0.33
CA CYS A 116 -2.56 10.12 1.32
C CYS A 116 -3.90 9.73 0.68
N THR A 117 -4.27 10.39 -0.41
CA THR A 117 -5.49 10.13 -1.15
C THR A 117 -5.61 8.73 -1.73
N PHE A 118 -4.48 8.06 -1.99
CA PHE A 118 -4.41 6.68 -2.43
C PHE A 118 -4.43 5.68 -1.28
N PHE A 119 -4.25 6.14 -0.05
CA PHE A 119 -4.24 5.29 1.15
C PHE A 119 -5.52 5.44 1.99
N SER A 120 -6.21 6.58 1.88
CA SER A 120 -7.49 6.81 2.54
C SER A 120 -8.67 6.13 1.83
N ASN A 121 -9.64 5.66 2.61
CA ASN A 121 -10.91 5.20 2.08
C ASN A 121 -11.78 6.40 1.67
N ARG A 122 -11.87 6.70 0.37
CA ARG A 122 -12.63 7.84 -0.20
C ARG A 122 -14.12 7.55 -0.41
N GLY A 123 -14.65 6.52 0.26
CA GLY A 123 -16.04 6.07 0.12
C GLY A 123 -16.17 4.80 -0.72
N ALA A 124 -17.38 4.23 -0.70
CA ALA A 124 -17.66 2.94 -1.32
C ALA A 124 -17.32 2.95 -2.83
N GLY A 125 -16.33 2.15 -3.22
CA GLY A 125 -16.01 1.87 -4.62
C GLY A 125 -14.76 2.56 -5.19
N SER A 126 -14.09 3.47 -4.46
CA SER A 126 -12.90 4.16 -4.99
C SER A 126 -11.61 3.34 -4.95
N GLY A 127 -11.54 2.29 -4.11
CA GLY A 127 -10.32 1.53 -3.84
C GLY A 127 -9.29 2.29 -2.99
N SER A 128 -8.28 1.57 -2.48
CA SER A 128 -7.16 2.08 -1.69
C SER A 128 -5.92 1.18 -1.87
N LEU A 129 -4.72 1.75 -1.78
CA LEU A 129 -3.46 1.02 -1.71
C LEU A 129 -3.10 0.60 -0.28
N ALA A 130 -3.82 1.10 0.75
CA ALA A 130 -3.52 0.76 2.13
C ALA A 130 -3.61 -0.76 2.40
N PRO A 131 -4.68 -1.49 2.00
CA PRO A 131 -4.72 -2.93 2.18
C PRO A 131 -3.56 -3.68 1.49
N LEU A 132 -3.20 -3.27 0.27
CA LEU A 132 -2.06 -3.85 -0.46
C LEU A 132 -0.72 -3.56 0.24
N PHE A 133 -0.55 -2.36 0.77
CA PHE A 133 0.61 -2.01 1.57
C PHE A 133 0.70 -2.84 2.86
N MET A 134 -0.43 -2.99 3.56
CA MET A 134 -0.52 -3.77 4.81
C MET A 134 -0.16 -5.24 4.59
N ILE A 135 -0.65 -5.88 3.53
CA ILE A 135 -0.33 -7.28 3.28
C ILE A 135 1.14 -7.51 2.92
N ASN A 136 1.77 -6.60 2.16
CA ASN A 136 3.21 -6.68 1.86
C ASN A 136 4.08 -6.60 3.12
N LEU A 137 3.57 -5.97 4.18
CA LEU A 137 4.21 -5.87 5.49
C LEU A 137 3.62 -6.84 6.54
N SER A 138 2.84 -7.83 6.10
CA SER A 138 2.33 -8.88 6.98
C SER A 138 3.44 -9.84 7.39
N GLU A 139 3.26 -10.49 8.53
CA GLU A 139 4.19 -11.53 9.01
C GLU A 139 4.43 -12.62 7.96
N VAL A 140 3.39 -12.98 7.20
CA VAL A 140 3.46 -13.98 6.12
C VAL A 140 4.50 -13.58 5.07
N TYR A 141 4.43 -12.36 4.54
CA TYR A 141 5.37 -11.88 3.54
C TYR A 141 6.75 -11.58 4.13
N PHE A 142 6.84 -11.03 5.33
CA PHE A 142 8.13 -10.86 6.03
C PHE A 142 8.88 -12.17 6.18
N LYS A 143 8.17 -13.24 6.60
CA LYS A 143 8.77 -14.56 6.72
C LYS A 143 9.24 -15.10 5.36
N THR A 144 8.47 -14.87 4.30
CA THR A 144 8.88 -15.23 2.93
C THR A 144 10.16 -14.53 2.49
N TRP A 145 10.33 -13.23 2.78
CA TRP A 145 11.54 -12.48 2.43
C TRP A 145 12.82 -13.05 3.07
N MET A 146 12.72 -13.64 4.26
CA MET A 146 13.87 -14.28 4.92
C MET A 146 14.46 -15.46 4.12
N HIS A 147 13.69 -16.04 3.19
CA HIS A 147 14.13 -17.16 2.35
C HIS A 147 14.56 -16.76 0.94
N LEU A 148 14.63 -15.46 0.62
CA LEU A 148 15.02 -15.00 -0.72
C LEU A 148 16.41 -15.48 -1.13
N LYS A 149 17.35 -15.53 -0.18
CA LYS A 149 18.71 -16.07 -0.41
C LYS A 149 18.68 -17.51 -0.91
N ASP A 150 17.81 -18.33 -0.32
CA ASP A 150 17.73 -19.77 -0.61
C ASP A 150 17.10 -20.03 -1.99
N VAL A 151 16.34 -19.08 -2.54
CA VAL A 151 15.89 -19.11 -3.94
C VAL A 151 17.07 -19.15 -4.88
N ILE A 152 18.10 -18.33 -4.61
CA ILE A 152 19.30 -18.24 -5.45
C ILE A 152 20.22 -19.43 -5.21
N LEU A 153 20.46 -19.79 -3.96
CA LEU A 153 21.41 -20.85 -3.60
C LEU A 153 20.89 -22.25 -3.92
N GLU A 154 19.59 -22.48 -3.75
CA GLU A 154 19.00 -23.82 -3.75
C GLU A 154 17.88 -23.98 -4.79
N GLY A 155 17.48 -22.91 -5.49
CA GLY A 155 16.37 -22.95 -6.45
C GLY A 155 14.99 -23.18 -5.82
N LYS A 156 14.89 -23.08 -4.50
CA LYS A 156 13.64 -23.32 -3.75
C LYS A 156 12.67 -22.15 -3.89
N ASN A 157 11.38 -22.41 -3.78
CA ASN A 157 10.38 -21.35 -3.68
C ASN A 157 10.40 -20.74 -2.26
N ALA A 158 10.64 -19.43 -2.15
CA ALA A 158 10.74 -18.74 -0.85
C ALA A 158 9.48 -18.88 0.02
N PHE A 159 8.29 -18.82 -0.60
CA PHE A 159 7.02 -18.92 0.13
C PHE A 159 6.84 -20.33 0.69
N THR A 160 7.07 -21.36 -0.13
CA THR A 160 7.03 -22.76 0.32
C THR A 160 8.06 -23.04 1.40
N SER A 161 9.28 -22.49 1.28
CA SER A 161 10.31 -22.62 2.33
C SER A 161 9.87 -21.98 3.66
N ALA A 162 9.18 -20.83 3.61
CA ALA A 162 8.70 -20.13 4.80
C ALA A 162 7.52 -20.82 5.49
N HIS A 163 6.60 -21.38 4.70
CA HIS A 163 5.25 -21.76 5.17
C HIS A 163 4.92 -23.25 5.00
N GLY A 164 5.80 -24.02 4.37
CA GLY A 164 5.64 -25.47 4.14
C GLY A 164 4.55 -25.84 3.12
N LYS A 165 3.95 -24.85 2.45
CA LYS A 165 2.89 -25.01 1.45
C LYS A 165 3.12 -24.04 0.30
N SER A 166 2.64 -24.35 -0.89
CA SER A 166 2.60 -23.35 -1.97
C SER A 166 1.69 -22.17 -1.59
N PHE A 167 1.84 -21.05 -2.30
CA PHE A 167 1.08 -19.83 -2.02
C PHE A 167 -0.43 -20.05 -1.99
N PHE A 168 -0.98 -20.70 -3.02
CA PHE A 168 -2.43 -20.94 -3.11
C PHE A 168 -2.91 -21.95 -2.07
N GLU A 169 -2.16 -23.03 -1.80
CA GLU A 169 -2.52 -23.99 -0.75
C GLU A 169 -2.54 -23.33 0.65
N TYR A 170 -1.57 -22.46 0.92
CA TYR A 170 -1.54 -21.70 2.18
C TYR A 170 -2.74 -20.76 2.26
N THR A 171 -2.99 -19.98 1.20
CA THR A 171 -4.11 -19.04 1.13
C THR A 171 -5.44 -19.77 1.33
N CYS A 172 -5.71 -20.85 0.58
CA CYS A 172 -6.93 -21.65 0.74
C CYS A 172 -7.09 -22.30 2.13
N SER A 173 -6.00 -22.47 2.90
CA SER A 173 -6.04 -23.10 4.23
C SER A 173 -5.94 -22.13 5.40
N ASN A 174 -5.80 -20.83 5.13
CA ASN A 174 -5.72 -19.78 6.13
C ASN A 174 -6.71 -18.65 5.79
N GLN A 175 -7.92 -18.74 6.35
CA GLN A 175 -9.01 -17.79 6.08
C GLN A 175 -8.61 -16.34 6.36
N GLN A 176 -7.89 -16.09 7.46
CA GLN A 176 -7.48 -14.75 7.84
C GLN A 176 -6.53 -14.13 6.79
N PHE A 177 -5.58 -14.92 6.28
CA PHE A 177 -4.69 -14.45 5.22
C PHE A 177 -5.42 -14.33 3.89
N ALA A 178 -6.34 -15.25 3.57
CA ALA A 178 -7.16 -15.17 2.37
C ALA A 178 -8.01 -13.90 2.33
N GLU A 179 -8.68 -13.55 3.42
CA GLU A 179 -9.46 -12.31 3.54
C GLU A 179 -8.60 -11.07 3.35
N MET A 180 -7.43 -11.03 4.01
CA MET A 180 -6.47 -9.94 3.87
C MET A 180 -5.97 -9.81 2.43
N PHE A 181 -5.62 -10.92 1.79
CA PHE A 181 -5.13 -10.96 0.41
C PHE A 181 -6.21 -10.55 -0.59
N ASN A 182 -7.39 -11.16 -0.50
CA ASN A 182 -8.49 -10.85 -1.40
C ASN A 182 -8.95 -9.40 -1.25
N GLY A 183 -9.02 -8.87 -0.02
CA GLY A 183 -9.31 -7.45 0.23
C GLY A 183 -8.25 -6.54 -0.39
N ALA A 184 -6.97 -6.87 -0.21
CA ALA A 184 -5.86 -6.12 -0.80
C ALA A 184 -5.91 -6.05 -2.33
N ILE A 185 -6.10 -7.19 -2.99
CA ILE A 185 -6.19 -7.27 -4.45
C ILE A 185 -7.44 -6.56 -4.97
N SER A 186 -8.57 -6.67 -4.26
CA SER A 186 -9.83 -6.00 -4.64
C SER A 186 -9.68 -4.49 -4.67
N ASP A 187 -9.14 -3.90 -3.61
CA ASP A 187 -9.01 -2.45 -3.49
C ASP A 187 -7.99 -1.88 -4.48
N ALA A 188 -6.87 -2.57 -4.70
CA ALA A 188 -5.92 -2.23 -5.76
C ALA A 188 -6.54 -2.36 -7.17
N SER A 189 -7.36 -3.38 -7.40
CA SER A 189 -8.08 -3.58 -8.67
C SER A 189 -9.07 -2.46 -8.94
N ARG A 190 -9.79 -1.96 -7.92
CA ARG A 190 -10.71 -0.81 -8.08
C ARG A 190 -10.00 0.43 -8.59
N LEU A 191 -8.85 0.77 -8.02
CA LEU A 191 -8.04 1.92 -8.45
C LEU A 191 -7.59 1.76 -9.91
N THR A 192 -7.05 0.59 -10.25
CA THR A 192 -6.52 0.30 -11.58
C THR A 192 -7.64 0.27 -12.63
N MET A 193 -8.72 -0.48 -12.37
CA MET A 193 -9.83 -0.65 -13.30
C MET A 193 -10.61 0.63 -13.52
N LYS A 194 -10.72 1.52 -12.53
CA LYS A 194 -11.29 2.85 -12.74
C LYS A 194 -10.54 3.59 -13.85
N LYS A 195 -9.21 3.59 -13.82
CA LYS A 195 -8.40 4.26 -14.85
C LYS A 195 -8.46 3.54 -16.19
N VAL A 196 -8.41 2.20 -16.20
CA VAL A 196 -8.56 1.41 -17.43
C VAL A 196 -9.88 1.75 -18.10
N LEU A 197 -10.99 1.71 -17.37
CA LEU A 197 -12.32 2.00 -17.91
C LEU A 197 -12.45 3.45 -18.41
N GLU A 198 -11.71 4.41 -17.87
CA GLU A 198 -11.72 5.80 -18.38
C GLU A 198 -11.10 5.92 -19.78
N VAL A 199 -10.10 5.11 -20.12
CA VAL A 199 -9.26 5.32 -21.32
C VAL A 199 -9.34 4.19 -22.35
N TYR A 200 -9.73 2.99 -21.93
CA TYR A 200 -9.78 1.80 -22.77
C TYR A 200 -11.20 1.54 -23.27
N GLY A 201 -11.41 1.74 -24.57
CA GLY A 201 -12.68 1.47 -25.27
C GLY A 201 -12.82 0.05 -25.81
N GLY A 202 -11.81 -0.82 -25.66
CA GLY A 202 -11.84 -2.17 -26.27
C GLY A 202 -12.83 -3.15 -25.63
N PHE A 203 -13.70 -2.69 -24.72
CA PHE A 203 -14.82 -3.47 -24.17
C PHE A 203 -16.15 -3.18 -24.89
N GLU A 204 -16.24 -2.15 -25.73
CA GLU A 204 -17.51 -1.67 -26.31
C GLU A 204 -18.24 -2.69 -27.18
N ASP A 205 -17.50 -3.54 -27.90
CA ASP A 205 -18.05 -4.56 -28.81
C ASP A 205 -17.95 -5.99 -28.25
N VAL A 206 -17.63 -6.13 -26.95
CA VAL A 206 -17.49 -7.42 -26.30
C VAL A 206 -18.86 -7.92 -25.86
N ASN A 207 -19.20 -9.18 -26.15
CA ASN A 207 -20.45 -9.79 -25.66
C ASN A 207 -20.23 -10.70 -24.44
N THR A 208 -19.07 -11.34 -24.37
CA THR A 208 -18.71 -12.25 -23.27
C THR A 208 -17.28 -11.96 -22.87
N LEU A 209 -17.07 -11.71 -21.58
CA LEU A 209 -15.76 -11.45 -21.01
C LEU A 209 -15.45 -12.51 -19.95
N VAL A 210 -14.29 -13.14 -20.07
CA VAL A 210 -13.78 -14.08 -19.07
C VAL A 210 -12.60 -13.44 -18.35
N ASP A 211 -12.71 -13.28 -17.04
CA ASP A 211 -11.62 -12.80 -16.18
C ASP A 211 -10.93 -14.02 -15.54
N VAL A 212 -9.77 -14.38 -16.08
CA VAL A 212 -9.00 -15.56 -15.66
C VAL A 212 -8.01 -15.16 -14.56
N GLY A 213 -8.14 -15.76 -13.39
CA GLY A 213 -7.47 -15.29 -12.18
C GLY A 213 -8.13 -14.03 -11.60
N GLY A 214 -9.44 -13.85 -11.84
CA GLY A 214 -10.19 -12.65 -11.45
C GLY A 214 -10.46 -12.52 -9.95
N GLY A 215 -9.98 -13.47 -9.14
CA GLY A 215 -10.11 -13.47 -7.70
C GLY A 215 -11.57 -13.47 -7.27
N ASN A 216 -11.93 -12.53 -6.41
CA ASN A 216 -13.31 -12.34 -5.96
C ASN A 216 -14.19 -11.58 -6.96
N GLY A 217 -13.80 -11.46 -8.23
CA GLY A 217 -14.60 -10.86 -9.30
C GLY A 217 -14.68 -9.33 -9.27
N THR A 218 -13.88 -8.65 -8.44
CA THR A 218 -13.94 -7.18 -8.36
C THR A 218 -13.70 -6.51 -9.71
N ALA A 219 -12.67 -6.93 -10.46
CA ALA A 219 -12.34 -6.30 -11.74
C ALA A 219 -13.45 -6.48 -12.78
N ILE A 220 -13.88 -7.72 -13.04
CA ILE A 220 -14.96 -8.00 -13.98
C ILE A 220 -16.28 -7.31 -13.58
N SER A 221 -16.59 -7.22 -12.28
CA SER A 221 -17.79 -6.53 -11.79
C SER A 221 -17.83 -5.05 -12.20
N LEU A 222 -16.67 -4.39 -12.23
CA LEU A 222 -16.56 -2.99 -12.65
C LEU A 222 -16.75 -2.85 -14.16
N VAL A 223 -16.27 -3.82 -14.94
CA VAL A 223 -16.45 -3.84 -16.40
C VAL A 223 -17.92 -4.00 -16.74
N ILE A 224 -18.60 -5.02 -16.22
CA ILE A 224 -20.03 -5.26 -16.50
C ILE A 224 -20.93 -4.14 -15.96
N SER A 225 -20.54 -3.48 -14.86
CA SER A 225 -21.25 -2.30 -14.35
C SER A 225 -21.21 -1.13 -15.33
N LYS A 226 -20.10 -0.96 -16.06
CA LYS A 226 -19.96 0.07 -17.10
C LYS A 226 -20.56 -0.35 -18.43
N TYR A 227 -20.48 -1.64 -18.77
CA TYR A 227 -20.96 -2.22 -20.03
C TYR A 227 -21.97 -3.35 -19.73
N PRO A 228 -23.24 -3.01 -19.42
CA PRO A 228 -24.23 -4.00 -18.97
C PRO A 228 -24.64 -5.05 -20.01
N HIS A 229 -24.19 -4.89 -21.26
CA HIS A 229 -24.42 -5.87 -22.34
C HIS A 229 -23.41 -7.03 -22.30
N ILE A 230 -22.30 -6.88 -21.58
CA ILE A 230 -21.28 -7.92 -21.44
C ILE A 230 -21.77 -8.96 -20.45
N GLN A 231 -21.79 -10.23 -20.86
CA GLN A 231 -21.90 -11.37 -19.96
C GLN A 231 -20.54 -11.63 -19.30
N GLY A 232 -20.45 -11.46 -17.97
CA GLY A 232 -19.23 -11.67 -17.22
C GLY A 232 -19.04 -13.13 -16.75
N ILE A 233 -17.84 -13.67 -16.91
CA ILE A 233 -17.44 -14.97 -16.34
C ILE A 233 -16.16 -14.76 -15.51
N ASN A 234 -16.28 -14.84 -14.20
CA ASN A 234 -15.13 -14.84 -13.30
C ASN A 234 -14.59 -16.28 -13.14
N LEU A 235 -13.33 -16.51 -13.47
CA LEU A 235 -12.69 -17.81 -13.36
C LEU A 235 -11.46 -17.74 -12.45
N ASP A 236 -11.46 -18.54 -11.39
CA ASP A 236 -10.35 -18.66 -10.44
C ASP A 236 -10.32 -20.08 -9.84
N ILE A 237 -9.38 -20.35 -8.93
CA ILE A 237 -9.34 -21.61 -8.18
C ILE A 237 -10.57 -21.75 -7.26
N ALA A 238 -11.01 -22.97 -7.03
CA ALA A 238 -12.27 -23.26 -6.34
C ALA A 238 -12.37 -22.62 -4.94
N CYS A 239 -11.27 -22.62 -4.17
CA CYS A 239 -11.27 -22.04 -2.82
C CYS A 239 -11.47 -20.52 -2.84
N VAL A 240 -11.07 -19.82 -3.90
CA VAL A 240 -11.25 -18.37 -4.07
C VAL A 240 -12.66 -18.05 -4.54
N ILE A 241 -13.20 -18.82 -5.49
CA ILE A 241 -14.58 -18.65 -5.99
C ILE A 241 -15.61 -18.89 -4.88
N THR A 242 -15.35 -19.84 -3.98
CA THR A 242 -16.32 -20.22 -2.92
C THR A 242 -16.69 -19.03 -2.03
N ASP A 243 -15.74 -18.13 -1.77
CA ASP A 243 -15.92 -16.93 -0.94
C ASP A 243 -16.19 -15.66 -1.77
N ALA A 244 -16.28 -15.78 -3.10
CA ALA A 244 -16.49 -14.64 -3.97
C ALA A 244 -17.94 -14.11 -3.85
N PRO A 245 -18.13 -12.79 -3.77
CA PRO A 245 -19.47 -12.19 -3.84
C PRO A 245 -20.15 -12.51 -5.17
N LEU A 246 -21.48 -12.59 -5.13
CA LEU A 246 -22.29 -12.68 -6.35
C LEU A 246 -22.44 -11.29 -6.97
N TYR A 247 -22.09 -11.16 -8.24
CA TYR A 247 -22.35 -9.96 -9.03
C TYR A 247 -23.42 -10.26 -10.09
N PRO A 248 -24.45 -9.41 -10.25
CA PRO A 248 -25.41 -9.55 -11.33
C PRO A 248 -24.81 -9.07 -12.66
N GLY A 249 -24.97 -9.87 -13.72
CA GLY A 249 -24.52 -9.54 -15.09
C GLY A 249 -23.65 -10.62 -15.70
#